data_AF-A0A4R8RNY7-F1
#
_entry.id   AF-A0A4R8RNY7-F1
#
_cell.length_a   1.000
_cell.length_b   1.000
_cell.length_c   1.000
_cell.angle_alpha   90.00
_cell.angle_beta   90.00
_cell.angle_gamma   90.00
#
_symmetry.space_group_name_H-M   'P 1'
#
loop_
_entity.id
_entity.type
_entity.pdbx_description
1 polymer ?
#
loop_
_entity_poly.entity_id
_entity_poly.type
_entity_poly.pdbx_seq_one_letter_code
_entity_poly.pdbx_strand_id
1 'polypeptide(L)'
;MGGNAVKAASEECFRVISASYNSVRIAGGYTQGGGHSVLSELYGLGADDVLEWEVATSDVTLVIATPQHNADLYWALSGGGDGAYGVVVSMTTRLFKDEPIGRASFNFSVATTAGDEQFWTAVDVFHCHLQPLVDNRGININYAKLRKIKKMYDAADLFYGPAVVGSDALAADFAGGLS
;
A
#
# COMPACT_ATOMS: atom_id res chain seq x y z
N MET A 1 4.04 -9.14 -17.08
CA MET A 1 3.55 -9.53 -15.74
C MET A 1 4.49 -8.95 -14.70
N GLY A 2 4.08 -8.78 -13.44
CA GLY A 2 4.88 -8.15 -12.39
C GLY A 2 6.20 -8.86 -12.12
N GLY A 3 6.21 -10.20 -12.18
CA GLY A 3 7.45 -10.98 -12.07
C GLY A 3 8.47 -10.67 -13.18
N ASN A 4 8.02 -10.31 -14.38
CA ASN A 4 8.93 -9.92 -15.47
C ASN A 4 9.59 -8.56 -15.16
N ALA A 5 8.85 -7.62 -14.55
CA ALA A 5 9.39 -6.32 -14.19
C ALA A 5 10.40 -6.42 -13.04
N VAL A 6 10.11 -7.25 -12.03
CA VAL A 6 11.05 -7.54 -10.93
C VAL A 6 12.33 -8.19 -11.46
N LYS A 7 12.19 -9.19 -12.34
CA LYS A 7 13.34 -9.85 -12.96
C LYS A 7 14.19 -8.88 -13.79
N ALA A 8 13.55 -8.07 -14.64
CA ALA A 8 14.25 -7.08 -15.46
C ALA A 8 14.98 -6.02 -14.62
N ALA A 9 14.38 -5.54 -13.52
CA ALA A 9 15.05 -4.62 -12.62
C ALA A 9 16.25 -5.29 -11.91
N SER A 10 16.08 -6.52 -11.44
CA SER A 10 17.12 -7.26 -10.71
C SER A 10 18.34 -7.58 -11.57
N GLU A 11 18.15 -7.87 -12.86
CA GLU A 11 19.22 -8.08 -13.84
C GLU A 11 20.15 -6.86 -13.97
N GLU A 12 19.63 -5.66 -13.67
CA GLU A 12 20.35 -4.39 -13.70
C GLU A 12 20.77 -3.89 -12.30
N CYS A 13 20.72 -4.76 -11.27
CA CYS A 13 21.00 -4.40 -9.86
C CYS A 13 20.03 -3.36 -9.27
N PHE A 14 18.79 -3.37 -9.73
CA PHE A 14 17.70 -2.56 -9.20
C PHE A 14 16.54 -3.41 -8.67
N ARG A 15 15.66 -2.78 -7.89
CA ARG A 15 14.37 -3.30 -7.45
C ARG A 15 13.27 -2.31 -7.82
N VAL A 16 12.06 -2.84 -7.99
CA VAL A 16 10.87 -2.09 -8.37
C VAL A 16 9.71 -2.48 -7.44
N ILE A 17 8.86 -1.51 -7.12
CA ILE A 17 7.61 -1.78 -6.39
C ILE A 17 6.70 -2.67 -7.24
N SER A 18 6.28 -3.79 -6.64
CA SER A 18 5.41 -4.77 -7.30
C SER A 18 4.59 -5.54 -6.27
N ALA A 19 3.51 -6.17 -6.75
CA ALA A 19 2.67 -7.04 -5.95
C ALA A 19 3.43 -8.31 -5.51
N SER A 20 2.99 -8.92 -4.40
CA SER A 20 3.56 -10.19 -3.91
C SER A 20 3.36 -11.37 -4.87
N TYR A 21 2.44 -11.26 -5.82
CA TYR A 21 2.16 -12.30 -6.81
C TYR A 21 2.67 -11.91 -8.19
N ASN A 22 3.57 -12.72 -8.74
CA ASN A 22 4.26 -12.46 -10.01
C ASN A 22 3.33 -12.26 -11.22
N SER A 23 2.11 -12.81 -11.20
CA SER A 23 1.15 -12.72 -12.30
C SER A 23 0.48 -11.35 -12.41
N VAL A 24 0.40 -10.58 -11.31
CA VAL A 24 -0.26 -9.26 -11.28
C VAL A 24 0.46 -8.30 -12.21
N ARG A 25 -0.30 -7.53 -13.00
CA ARG A 25 0.27 -6.55 -13.94
C ARG A 25 0.50 -5.22 -13.22
N ILE A 26 1.77 -4.80 -13.12
CA ILE A 26 2.14 -3.59 -12.36
C ILE A 26 1.50 -2.32 -12.93
N ALA A 27 1.51 -2.11 -14.24
CA ALA A 27 0.95 -0.90 -14.87
C ALA A 27 -0.60 -0.87 -14.96
N GLY A 28 -1.27 -1.93 -14.53
CA GLY A 28 -2.74 -2.00 -14.54
C GLY A 28 -3.35 -1.46 -13.24
N GLY A 29 -4.54 -1.98 -12.89
CA GLY A 29 -5.24 -1.62 -11.64
C GLY A 29 -4.41 -1.77 -10.36
N TYR A 30 -3.31 -2.53 -10.35
CA TYR A 30 -2.39 -2.58 -9.20
C TYR A 30 -1.85 -1.19 -8.86
N THR A 31 -1.10 -0.57 -9.77
CA THR A 31 -0.53 0.77 -9.51
C THR A 31 -1.60 1.84 -9.57
N GLN A 32 -2.58 1.70 -10.49
CA GLN A 32 -3.64 2.71 -10.62
C GLN A 32 -4.55 2.80 -9.38
N GLY A 33 -4.69 1.70 -8.62
CA GLY A 33 -5.40 1.67 -7.33
C GLY A 33 -4.51 1.88 -6.10
N GLY A 34 -3.22 2.18 -6.27
CA GLY A 34 -2.27 2.39 -5.18
C GLY A 34 -1.09 1.43 -5.24
N GLY A 35 -1.33 0.13 -5.04
CA GLY A 35 -0.32 -0.92 -5.22
C GLY A 35 0.62 -1.08 -4.03
N HIS A 36 0.22 -1.88 -3.05
CA HIS A 36 1.03 -2.20 -1.88
C HIS A 36 2.10 -3.26 -2.18
N SER A 37 3.29 -3.06 -1.63
CA SER A 37 4.42 -4.00 -1.69
C SER A 37 5.10 -4.16 -0.32
N VAL A 38 5.85 -5.25 -0.16
CA VAL A 38 6.74 -5.44 1.00
C VAL A 38 7.81 -4.35 1.11
N LEU A 39 8.09 -3.64 0.02
CA LEU A 39 9.02 -2.52 -0.06
C LEU A 39 8.36 -1.16 0.18
N SER A 40 7.04 -1.11 0.41
CA SER A 40 6.29 0.15 0.42
C SER A 40 6.65 1.11 1.55
N GLU A 41 7.22 0.61 2.63
CA GLU A 41 7.70 1.49 3.70
C GLU A 41 8.91 2.32 3.27
N LEU A 42 9.84 1.67 2.56
CA LEU A 42 11.07 2.30 2.08
C LEU A 42 10.76 3.32 0.97
N TYR A 43 9.86 2.97 0.05
CA TYR A 43 9.71 3.71 -1.21
C TYR A 43 8.33 4.33 -1.46
N GLY A 44 7.29 3.87 -0.77
CA GLY A 44 5.91 4.28 -1.02
C GLY A 44 5.08 3.18 -1.70
N LEU A 45 3.84 3.49 -2.02
CA LEU A 45 2.99 2.64 -2.84
C LEU A 45 3.45 2.69 -4.31
N GLY A 46 3.01 1.73 -5.12
CA GLY A 46 3.31 1.72 -6.55
C GLY A 46 2.90 3.03 -7.23
N ALA A 47 1.76 3.62 -6.82
CA ALA A 47 1.27 4.90 -7.30
C ALA A 47 2.21 6.08 -6.97
N ASP A 48 2.91 6.02 -5.83
CA ASP A 48 3.84 7.08 -5.42
C ASP A 48 5.11 7.12 -6.30
N ASP A 49 5.40 6.01 -6.99
CA ASP A 49 6.62 5.80 -7.77
C ASP A 49 6.46 6.08 -9.27
N VAL A 50 5.26 6.42 -9.72
CA VAL A 50 5.00 6.69 -11.14
C VAL A 50 5.55 8.05 -11.54
N LEU A 51 6.32 8.06 -12.62
CA LEU A 51 6.87 9.26 -13.24
C LEU A 51 6.01 9.72 -14.43
N GLU A 52 5.45 8.76 -15.17
CA GLU A 52 4.72 9.01 -16.39
C GLU A 52 3.70 7.91 -16.67
N TRP A 53 2.55 8.31 -17.21
CA TRP A 53 1.57 7.42 -17.83
C TRP A 53 1.43 7.74 -19.30
N GLU A 54 1.42 6.72 -20.15
CA GLU A 54 0.99 6.84 -21.54
C GLU A 54 -0.42 6.24 -21.68
N VAL A 55 -1.36 7.05 -22.14
CA VAL A 55 -2.79 6.75 -22.03
C VAL A 55 -3.47 6.99 -23.38
N ALA A 56 -4.20 6.00 -23.85
CA ALA A 56 -5.13 6.16 -24.97
C ALA A 56 -6.48 6.64 -24.41
N THR A 57 -6.87 7.86 -24.77
CA THR A 57 -8.12 8.50 -24.33
C THR A 57 -9.29 8.14 -25.24
N SER A 58 -10.51 8.48 -24.81
CA SER A 58 -11.75 8.14 -25.55
C SER A 58 -11.88 8.82 -26.92
N ASP A 59 -11.13 9.89 -27.14
CA ASP A 59 -11.00 10.57 -28.42
C ASP A 59 -9.98 9.91 -29.37
N VAL A 60 -9.46 8.74 -29.00
CA VAL A 60 -8.49 7.94 -29.77
C VAL A 60 -7.16 8.68 -29.96
N THR A 61 -6.80 9.54 -29.00
CA THR A 61 -5.48 10.15 -28.94
C THR A 61 -4.62 9.48 -27.88
N LEU A 62 -3.30 9.50 -28.11
CA LEU A 62 -2.31 9.00 -27.17
C LEU A 62 -1.70 10.20 -26.46
N VAL A 63 -1.92 10.28 -25.15
CA VAL A 63 -1.44 11.39 -24.32
C VAL A 63 -0.46 10.88 -23.28
N ILE A 64 0.46 11.76 -22.90
CA ILE A 64 1.42 11.53 -21.83
C ILE A 64 0.96 12.31 -20.60
N ALA A 65 0.79 11.64 -19.48
CA ALA A 65 0.44 12.27 -18.21
C ALA A 65 1.62 12.22 -17.23
N THR A 66 2.06 13.40 -16.80
CA THR A 66 3.13 13.62 -15.82
C THR A 66 2.64 14.66 -14.79
N PRO A 67 3.38 14.90 -13.70
CA PRO A 67 2.99 15.95 -12.76
C PRO A 67 2.95 17.37 -13.36
N GLN A 68 3.55 17.59 -14.54
CA GLN A 68 3.58 18.89 -15.23
C GLN A 68 2.74 18.94 -16.51
N HIS A 69 2.29 17.80 -17.04
CA HIS A 69 1.53 17.70 -18.29
C HIS A 69 0.37 16.73 -18.12
N ASN A 70 -0.88 17.15 -18.40
CA ASN A 70 -2.08 16.39 -18.06
C ASN A 70 -2.07 15.95 -16.58
N ALA A 71 -1.74 16.88 -15.68
CA ALA A 71 -1.45 16.61 -14.28
C ALA A 71 -2.66 16.09 -13.49
N ASP A 72 -3.87 16.48 -13.91
CA ASP A 72 -5.15 15.97 -13.44
C ASP A 72 -5.33 14.48 -13.78
N LEU A 73 -5.02 14.10 -15.03
CA LEU A 73 -5.02 12.70 -15.46
C LEU A 73 -3.94 11.89 -14.76
N TYR A 74 -2.73 12.44 -14.59
CA TYR A 74 -1.65 11.82 -13.81
C TYR A 74 -2.10 11.55 -12.38
N TRP A 75 -2.72 12.54 -11.72
CA TRP A 75 -3.22 12.39 -10.36
C TRP A 75 -4.32 11.32 -10.27
N ALA A 76 -5.28 11.34 -11.20
CA ALA A 76 -6.37 10.38 -11.25
C ALA A 76 -5.88 8.94 -11.45
N LEU A 77 -4.92 8.72 -12.33
CA LEU A 77 -4.32 7.40 -12.59
C LEU A 77 -3.36 6.94 -11.51
N SER A 78 -2.90 7.82 -10.60
CA SER A 78 -1.95 7.48 -9.54
C SER A 78 -2.65 7.25 -8.20
N GLY A 79 -3.66 6.38 -8.18
CA GLY A 79 -4.39 5.97 -6.97
C GLY A 79 -5.92 6.03 -7.07
N GLY A 80 -6.48 6.63 -8.14
CA GLY A 80 -7.92 6.76 -8.34
C GLY A 80 -8.62 5.52 -8.93
N GLY A 81 -7.89 4.45 -9.18
CA GLY A 81 -8.40 3.22 -9.81
C GLY A 81 -8.33 3.22 -11.34
N ASP A 82 -8.49 2.04 -11.93
CA ASP A 82 -8.41 1.84 -13.38
C ASP A 82 -9.77 1.91 -14.09
N GLY A 83 -9.74 2.09 -15.41
CA GLY A 83 -10.90 1.96 -16.28
C GLY A 83 -11.80 3.19 -16.45
N ALA A 84 -11.61 4.23 -15.64
CA ALA A 84 -12.42 5.46 -15.73
C ALA A 84 -11.83 6.55 -16.64
N TYR A 85 -10.50 6.58 -16.80
CA TYR A 85 -9.79 7.75 -17.35
C TYR A 85 -9.12 7.50 -18.71
N GLY A 86 -9.18 6.27 -19.22
CA GLY A 86 -8.56 5.86 -20.48
C GLY A 86 -7.91 4.49 -20.37
N VAL A 87 -7.29 4.04 -21.47
CA VAL A 87 -6.53 2.79 -21.52
C VAL A 87 -5.05 3.10 -21.34
N VAL A 88 -4.48 2.72 -20.21
CA VAL A 88 -3.03 2.83 -19.98
C VAL A 88 -2.30 1.86 -20.90
N VAL A 89 -1.39 2.40 -21.72
CA VAL A 89 -0.57 1.67 -22.68
C VAL A 89 0.82 1.39 -22.09
N SER A 90 1.41 2.38 -21.42
CA SER A 90 2.70 2.24 -20.75
C SER A 90 2.78 3.09 -19.48
N MET A 91 3.77 2.77 -18.64
CA MET A 91 4.03 3.40 -17.34
C MET A 91 5.53 3.50 -17.15
N THR A 92 6.02 4.68 -16.80
CA THR A 92 7.40 4.88 -16.34
C THR A 92 7.39 5.00 -14.82
N THR A 93 8.19 4.18 -14.14
CA THR A 93 8.25 4.12 -12.67
C THR A 93 9.69 4.26 -12.18
N ARG A 94 9.86 4.75 -10.95
CA ARG A 94 11.15 4.76 -10.27
C ARG A 94 11.69 3.33 -10.07
N LEU A 95 13.00 3.21 -10.17
CA LEU A 95 13.76 2.03 -9.76
C LEU A 95 14.65 2.40 -8.57
N PHE A 96 14.87 1.43 -7.69
CA PHE A 96 15.66 1.61 -6.48
C PHE A 96 16.86 0.69 -6.51
N LYS A 97 18.00 1.12 -5.99
CA LYS A 97 19.19 0.28 -5.92
C LYS A 97 18.92 -0.99 -5.12
N ASP A 98 19.33 -2.13 -5.64
CA ASP A 98 19.17 -3.41 -4.95
C ASP A 98 20.19 -3.56 -3.81
N GLU A 99 19.74 -4.10 -2.69
CA GLU A 99 20.53 -4.27 -1.46
C GLU A 99 20.08 -5.53 -0.72
N PRO A 100 20.95 -6.17 0.09
CA PRO A 100 20.57 -7.35 0.87
C PRO A 100 19.34 -7.10 1.76
N ILE A 101 18.37 -8.01 1.70
CA ILE A 101 17.14 -7.95 2.49
C ILE A 101 17.21 -9.00 3.61
N GLY A 102 17.07 -8.55 4.86
CA GLY A 102 16.87 -9.44 6.01
C GLY A 102 15.45 -9.97 6.02
N ARG A 103 15.27 -11.29 6.14
CA ARG A 103 13.97 -11.94 6.26
C ARG A 103 13.88 -12.69 7.58
N ALA A 104 12.83 -12.40 8.36
CA ALA A 104 12.44 -13.17 9.53
C ALA A 104 11.04 -13.76 9.33
N SER A 105 10.75 -14.86 10.00
CA SER A 105 9.41 -15.46 10.03
C SER A 105 8.99 -15.63 11.48
N PHE A 106 7.76 -15.25 11.78
CA PHE A 106 7.14 -15.37 13.10
C PHE A 106 5.77 -16.01 12.93
N ASN A 107 5.48 -17.03 13.73
CA ASN A 107 4.22 -17.76 13.67
C ASN A 107 3.80 -18.22 15.07
N PHE A 108 2.49 -18.17 15.32
CA PHE A 108 1.83 -18.80 16.46
C PHE A 108 0.46 -19.30 16.00
N SER A 109 -0.07 -20.29 16.71
CA SER A 109 -1.35 -20.94 16.44
C SER A 109 -2.00 -21.34 17.76
N VAL A 110 -3.29 -21.73 17.70
CA VAL A 110 -4.04 -22.30 18.83
C VAL A 110 -3.35 -23.51 19.46
N ALA A 111 -2.53 -24.26 18.71
CA ALA A 111 -1.76 -25.37 19.28
C ALA A 111 -0.57 -24.88 20.13
N THR A 112 -0.05 -23.69 19.84
CA THR A 112 1.11 -23.09 20.52
C THR A 112 0.72 -22.09 21.60
N THR A 113 -0.46 -21.50 21.51
CA THR A 113 -1.06 -20.62 22.52
C THR A 113 -2.07 -21.44 23.27
N ALA A 114 -2.02 -21.50 24.61
CA ALA A 114 -2.71 -22.47 25.48
C ALA A 114 -4.26 -22.47 25.47
N GLY A 115 -4.91 -22.40 24.31
CA GLY A 115 -6.34 -22.23 24.08
C GLY A 115 -6.66 -21.10 23.08
N ASP A 116 -7.91 -21.06 22.64
CA ASP A 116 -8.43 -20.02 21.73
C ASP A 116 -8.36 -18.61 22.34
N GLU A 117 -8.60 -18.49 23.64
CA GLU A 117 -8.55 -17.21 24.34
C GLU A 117 -7.14 -16.61 24.32
N GLN A 118 -6.12 -17.44 24.58
CA GLN A 118 -4.72 -17.03 24.55
C GLN A 118 -4.24 -16.76 23.12
N PHE A 119 -4.79 -17.46 22.12
CA PHE A 119 -4.55 -17.17 20.72
C PHE A 119 -4.99 -15.74 20.38
N TRP A 120 -6.25 -15.40 20.65
CA TRP A 120 -6.78 -14.07 20.35
C TRP A 120 -6.11 -12.97 21.17
N THR A 121 -5.78 -13.24 22.43
CA THR A 121 -4.95 -12.33 23.24
C THR A 121 -3.59 -12.08 22.59
N ALA A 122 -2.93 -13.12 22.08
CA ALA A 122 -1.65 -12.99 21.38
C ALA A 122 -1.79 -12.21 20.05
N VAL A 123 -2.89 -12.39 19.31
CA VAL A 123 -3.22 -11.58 18.13
C VAL A 123 -3.38 -10.11 18.50
N ASP A 124 -4.09 -9.80 19.58
CA ASP A 124 -4.29 -8.42 20.03
C ASP A 124 -2.97 -7.78 20.47
N VAL A 125 -2.17 -8.50 21.26
CA VAL A 125 -0.83 -8.04 21.67
C VAL A 125 0.06 -7.79 20.46
N PHE A 126 0.03 -8.71 19.47
CA PHE A 126 0.78 -8.55 18.23
C PHE A 126 0.35 -7.27 17.49
N HIS A 127 -0.95 -7.03 17.31
CA HIS A 127 -1.45 -5.81 16.65
C HIS A 127 -1.13 -4.52 17.43
N CYS A 128 -1.26 -4.53 18.76
CA CYS A 128 -0.90 -3.37 19.60
C CYS A 128 0.59 -2.99 19.50
N HIS A 129 1.47 -3.98 19.29
CA HIS A 129 2.92 -3.77 19.19
C HIS A 129 3.43 -3.78 17.75
N LEU A 130 2.54 -3.90 16.75
CA LEU A 130 2.92 -3.77 15.35
C LEU A 130 3.47 -2.37 15.09
N GLN A 131 2.83 -1.31 15.60
CA GLN A 131 3.20 0.06 15.24
C GLN A 131 4.69 0.41 15.52
N PRO A 132 5.27 0.09 16.69
CA PRO A 132 6.73 0.24 16.88
C PRO A 132 7.60 -0.62 15.96
N LEU A 133 7.14 -1.81 15.55
CA LEU A 133 7.85 -2.65 14.57
C LEU A 133 7.77 -2.07 13.17
N VAL A 134 6.64 -1.45 12.82
CA VAL A 134 6.38 -0.76 11.55
C VAL A 134 7.25 0.49 11.44
N ASP A 135 7.21 1.35 12.46
CA ASP A 135 7.92 2.63 12.46
C ASP A 135 9.46 2.44 12.43
N ASN A 136 9.95 1.25 12.82
CA ASN A 136 11.35 0.85 12.79
C ASN A 136 11.75 -0.02 11.58
N ARG A 137 10.99 -0.01 10.47
CA ARG A 137 11.31 -0.75 9.24
C ARG A 137 11.17 -2.27 9.29
N GLY A 138 10.40 -2.78 10.25
CA GLY A 138 10.27 -4.21 10.55
C GLY A 138 9.11 -4.92 9.87
N ILE A 139 7.87 -4.43 9.97
CA ILE A 139 6.65 -5.09 9.45
C ILE A 139 5.54 -4.07 9.10
N ASN A 140 5.06 -4.10 7.85
CA ASN A 140 3.88 -3.47 7.19
C ASN A 140 3.02 -2.33 7.81
N ILE A 141 2.53 -1.50 6.86
CA ILE A 141 1.55 -0.39 6.85
C ILE A 141 2.19 0.99 7.04
N ASN A 142 2.12 1.81 5.98
CA ASN A 142 2.75 3.14 5.84
C ASN A 142 2.07 4.24 6.73
N TYR A 143 1.74 3.90 7.98
CA TYR A 143 0.83 4.64 8.87
C TYR A 143 1.35 6.04 9.20
N ALA A 144 2.66 6.20 9.40
CA ALA A 144 3.25 7.49 9.76
C ALA A 144 3.24 8.50 8.61
N LYS A 145 3.53 8.07 7.38
CA LYS A 145 3.45 8.93 6.18
C LYS A 145 2.00 9.27 5.85
N LEU A 146 1.11 8.27 5.88
CA LEU A 146 -0.31 8.45 5.61
C LEU A 146 -0.99 9.37 6.63
N ARG A 147 -0.65 9.26 7.93
CA ARG A 147 -1.17 10.20 8.96
C ARG A 147 -0.74 11.64 8.73
N LYS A 148 0.50 11.88 8.30
CA LYS A 148 0.98 13.24 8.00
C LYS A 148 0.20 13.87 6.85
N ILE A 149 -0.05 13.11 5.78
CA ILE A 149 -0.83 13.57 4.63
C ILE A 149 -2.29 13.77 5.02
N LYS A 150 -2.89 12.80 5.71
CA LYS A 150 -4.29 12.85 6.14
C LYS A 150 -4.59 14.03 7.05
N LYS A 151 -3.68 14.39 7.97
CA LYS A 151 -3.81 15.60 8.79
C LYS A 151 -3.84 16.91 7.99
N MET A 152 -3.35 16.94 6.75
CA MET A 152 -3.44 18.12 5.90
C MET A 152 -4.86 18.31 5.35
N TYR A 153 -5.64 17.24 5.19
CA TYR A 153 -6.96 17.24 4.54
C TYR A 153 -8.11 16.98 5.52
N ASP A 154 -7.80 16.41 6.69
CA ASP A 154 -8.74 16.11 7.76
C ASP A 154 -8.05 16.31 9.13
N ALA A 155 -7.73 17.57 9.44
CA ALA A 155 -6.99 17.93 10.65
C ALA A 155 -7.71 17.55 11.97
N ALA A 156 -9.03 17.30 11.89
CA ALA A 156 -9.87 16.91 13.01
C ALA A 156 -10.18 15.40 13.04
N ASP A 157 -9.59 14.60 12.13
CA ASP A 157 -9.85 13.16 11.96
C ASP A 157 -11.38 12.85 11.84
N LEU A 158 -12.14 13.77 11.23
CA LEU A 158 -13.60 13.76 11.12
C LEU A 158 -14.13 12.77 10.09
N PHE A 159 -13.39 12.60 8.98
CA PHE A 159 -13.72 11.71 7.87
C PHE A 159 -12.92 10.43 7.89
N TYR A 160 -11.73 10.48 8.46
CA TYR A 160 -10.82 9.36 8.52
C TYR A 160 -10.40 9.14 9.97
N GLY A 161 -11.15 8.31 10.71
CA GLY A 161 -10.76 7.91 12.05
C GLY A 161 -9.41 7.17 12.08
N PRO A 162 -8.80 7.00 13.27
CA PRO A 162 -7.59 6.18 13.42
C PRO A 162 -7.79 4.73 12.93
N ALA A 163 -9.05 4.24 12.94
CA ALA A 163 -9.48 2.88 12.56
C ALA A 163 -9.82 2.58 11.08
N VAL A 164 -9.69 3.49 10.11
CA VAL A 164 -10.03 3.13 8.69
C VAL A 164 -9.05 2.10 8.08
N VAL A 165 -7.99 1.71 8.79
CA VAL A 165 -7.32 0.42 8.62
C VAL A 165 -6.97 -0.19 9.98
N GLY A 166 -8.00 -0.62 10.72
CA GLY A 166 -7.87 -1.56 11.84
C GLY A 166 -7.59 -0.90 13.20
N SER A 167 -8.39 -1.33 14.18
CA SER A 167 -8.35 -1.03 15.61
C SER A 167 -8.46 0.45 16.00
N ASP A 168 -9.69 0.88 16.26
CA ASP A 168 -9.94 1.70 17.44
C ASP A 168 -10.81 0.91 18.41
N ALA A 169 -10.55 1.14 19.69
CA ALA A 169 -11.18 0.57 20.86
C ALA A 169 -12.65 0.18 20.70
N LEU A 170 -12.95 -1.11 20.78
CA LEU A 170 -14.15 -1.54 21.48
C LEU A 170 -13.94 -1.19 22.95
N ALA A 171 -14.38 0.01 23.35
CA ALA A 171 -14.75 0.21 24.74
C ALA A 171 -15.89 -0.78 25.01
N ALA A 172 -15.60 -1.85 25.75
CA ALA A 172 -16.61 -2.73 26.28
C ALA A 172 -17.44 -1.93 27.29
N ASP A 173 -18.52 -1.30 26.83
CA ASP A 173 -19.58 -0.85 27.70
C ASP A 173 -20.78 -1.79 27.54
N PHE A 174 -20.61 -3.00 28.10
CA PHE A 174 -21.72 -3.88 28.43
C PHE A 174 -21.97 -3.77 29.94
N ALA A 175 -22.62 -2.69 30.35
CA ALA A 175 -23.23 -2.60 31.68
C ALA A 175 -24.48 -1.69 31.68
N GLY A 176 -25.61 -2.26 31.25
CA GLY A 176 -26.86 -2.11 32.01
C GLY A 176 -27.94 -1.14 31.50
N GLY A 177 -29.04 -1.74 31.02
CA GLY A 177 -30.38 -1.31 31.43
C GLY A 177 -31.23 -0.58 30.39
N LEU A 178 -32.16 -1.32 29.78
CA LEU A 178 -33.40 -0.75 29.23
C LEU A 178 -34.36 -0.45 30.40
N SER A 179 -34.54 0.84 30.70
CA SER A 179 -35.80 1.46 31.15
C SER A 179 -35.66 2.98 31.13
#